data_AF-A0A7H4GL08-F1
#
_entry.id   AF-A0A7H4GL08-F1
#
_cell.length_a   1.000
_cell.length_b   1.000
_cell.length_c   1.000
_cell.angle_alpha   90.00
_cell.angle_beta   90.00
_cell.angle_gamma   90.00
#
_symmetry.space_group_name_H-M   'P 1'
#
loop_
_entity.id
_entity.type
_entity.pdbx_description
1 polymer ?
#
loop_
_entity_poly.entity_id
_entity_poly.type
_entity_poly.pdbx_seq_one_letter_code
_entity_poly.pdbx_strand_id
1 'polypeptide(L)'
;MSVHFEIRLKPAEGALLRTLGLIQRRGFAITELALREAGEGQLLRLAVNGPGRCPAVLARQVQRLRDVASIERVEHEPWQATVADCARALASLVPSGDLQRLATSEARG
;
A
#
# COMPACT_ATOMS: atom_id res chain seq x y z
N MET A 1 -10.45 15.02 -9.63
CA MET A 1 -10.96 13.66 -9.95
C MET A 1 -9.90 12.67 -9.53
N SER A 2 -10.23 11.75 -8.63
CA SER A 2 -9.29 10.75 -8.14
C SER A 2 -9.11 9.62 -9.16
N VAL A 3 -7.89 9.10 -9.27
CA VAL A 3 -7.55 7.95 -10.12
C VAL A 3 -6.76 6.94 -9.31
N HIS A 4 -7.13 5.67 -9.46
CA HIS A 4 -6.53 4.58 -8.71
C HIS A 4 -5.59 3.78 -9.60
N PHE A 5 -4.43 3.42 -9.04
CA PHE A 5 -3.44 2.58 -9.68
C PHE A 5 -3.06 1.41 -8.78
N GLU A 6 -2.87 0.25 -9.40
CA GLU A 6 -2.17 -0.88 -8.82
C GLU A 6 -0.79 -0.97 -9.50
N ILE A 7 0.28 -1.02 -8.70
CA ILE A 7 1.66 -0.98 -9.16
C ILE A 7 2.39 -2.16 -8.52
N ARG A 8 3.02 -3.00 -9.35
CA ARG A 8 3.94 -4.04 -8.88
C ARG A 8 5.35 -3.49 -8.85
N LEU A 9 5.95 -3.46 -7.67
CA LEU A 9 7.33 -3.06 -7.45
C LEU A 9 8.23 -4.30 -7.35
N LYS A 10 9.40 -4.23 -7.97
CA LYS A 10 10.47 -5.22 -7.81
C LYS A 10 11.10 -5.08 -6.42
N PRO A 11 11.75 -6.13 -5.88
CA PRO A 11 12.54 -6.04 -4.65
C PRO A 11 13.78 -5.18 -4.90
N ALA A 12 13.64 -3.87 -4.72
CA ALA A 12 14.73 -2.93 -4.87
C ALA A 12 14.62 -1.83 -3.80
N GLU A 13 15.75 -1.52 -3.19
CA GLU A 13 15.83 -0.47 -2.17
C GLU A 13 15.37 0.87 -2.75
N GLY A 14 14.42 1.51 -2.06
CA GLY A 14 13.87 2.81 -2.47
C GLY A 14 12.94 2.78 -3.69
N ALA A 15 12.53 1.62 -4.20
CA ALA A 15 11.58 1.51 -5.30
C ALA A 15 10.27 2.27 -5.02
N LEU A 16 9.73 2.12 -3.81
CA LEU A 16 8.56 2.86 -3.34
C LEU A 16 8.80 4.36 -3.37
N LEU A 17 9.85 4.84 -2.70
CA LEU A 17 10.15 6.27 -2.59
C LEU A 17 10.37 6.93 -3.95
N ARG A 18 11.07 6.25 -4.88
CA ARG A 18 11.22 6.72 -6.27
C ARG A 18 9.90 6.83 -7.00
N THR A 19 9.01 5.85 -6.80
CA THR A 19 7.67 5.84 -7.40
C THR A 19 6.82 7.00 -6.88
N LEU A 20 6.73 7.16 -5.55
CA LEU A 20 5.96 8.25 -4.94
C LEU A 20 6.54 9.62 -5.29
N GLY A 21 7.87 9.76 -5.26
CA GLY A 21 8.55 11.00 -5.63
C GLY A 21 8.32 11.37 -7.09
N LEU A 22 8.29 10.41 -8.03
CA LEU A 22 7.92 10.68 -9.41
C LEU A 22 6.49 11.19 -9.51
N ILE A 23 5.52 10.51 -8.87
CA ILE A 23 4.10 10.90 -8.89
C ILE A 23 3.93 12.35 -8.41
N GLN A 24 4.49 12.69 -7.25
CA GLN A 24 4.40 14.02 -6.65
C GLN A 24 5.07 15.10 -7.52
N ARG A 25 6.27 14.84 -8.05
CA ARG A 25 6.98 15.77 -8.96
C ARG A 25 6.24 16.03 -10.27
N ARG A 26 5.30 15.17 -10.67
CA ARG A 26 4.45 15.35 -11.85
C ARG A 26 3.15 16.10 -11.55
N GLY A 27 2.99 16.59 -10.32
CA GLY A 27 1.86 17.40 -9.90
C GLY A 27 0.62 16.59 -9.55
N PHE A 28 0.81 15.31 -9.16
CA PHE A 28 -0.25 14.48 -8.60
C PHE A 28 -0.09 14.42 -7.08
N ALA A 29 -1.13 14.77 -6.34
CA ALA A 29 -1.23 14.52 -4.91
C ALA A 29 -1.66 13.07 -4.68
N ILE A 30 -0.99 12.36 -3.77
CA ILE A 30 -1.40 11.02 -3.33
C ILE A 30 -2.43 11.20 -2.22
N THR A 31 -3.62 10.62 -2.38
CA THR A 31 -4.72 10.74 -1.41
C THR A 31 -4.90 9.48 -0.58
N GLU A 32 -4.55 8.32 -1.15
CA GLU A 32 -4.61 7.03 -0.47
C GLU A 32 -3.43 6.17 -0.92
N LEU A 33 -2.93 5.32 -0.02
CA LEU A 33 -1.86 4.39 -0.29
C LEU A 33 -2.01 3.15 0.58
N ALA A 34 -1.88 1.97 -0.05
CA ALA A 34 -1.74 0.70 0.63
C ALA A 34 -0.59 -0.07 -0.03
N LEU A 35 0.28 -0.64 0.80
CA LEU A 35 1.42 -1.43 0.35
C LEU A 35 1.36 -2.79 1.04
N ARG A 36 1.57 -3.85 0.27
CA ARG A 36 1.72 -5.21 0.82
C ARG A 36 2.81 -5.97 0.10
N GLU A 37 3.39 -6.95 0.77
CA GLU A 37 4.27 -7.92 0.14
C GLU A 37 3.48 -8.75 -0.88
N ALA A 38 4.11 -9.09 -2.00
CA ALA A 38 3.50 -9.88 -3.06
C ALA A 38 4.58 -10.69 -3.79
N GLY A 39 4.76 -11.95 -3.37
CA GLY A 39 5.86 -12.79 -3.84
C GLY A 39 7.21 -12.16 -3.50
N GLU A 40 8.11 -12.11 -4.47
CA GLU A 40 9.43 -11.47 -4.34
C GLU A 40 9.39 -9.93 -4.32
N GLY A 41 8.23 -9.31 -4.51
CA GLY A 41 8.10 -7.86 -4.64
C GLY A 41 7.07 -7.25 -3.72
N GLN A 42 6.60 -6.06 -4.08
CA GLN A 42 5.55 -5.36 -3.36
C GLN A 42 4.41 -5.01 -4.32
N LEU A 43 3.18 -5.04 -3.80
CA LEU A 43 2.01 -4.50 -4.48
C LEU A 43 1.59 -3.20 -3.81
N LEU A 44 1.70 -2.12 -4.57
CA LEU A 44 1.29 -0.78 -4.18
C LEU A 44 -0.05 -0.44 -4.83
N ARG A 45 -1.06 -0.18 -4.02
CA ARG A 45 -2.31 0.45 -4.46
C ARG A 45 -2.32 1.89 -4.00
N LEU A 46 -2.66 2.82 -4.89
CA LEU A 46 -2.70 4.24 -4.53
C LEU A 46 -3.78 4.98 -5.30
N ALA A 47 -4.31 6.02 -4.67
CA ALA A 47 -5.19 7.00 -5.27
C ALA A 47 -4.44 8.31 -5.45
N VAL A 48 -4.61 8.95 -6.62
CA VAL A 48 -4.01 10.24 -6.93
C VAL A 48 -5.01 11.24 -7.47
N ASN A 49 -4.81 12.50 -7.10
CA ASN A 49 -5.52 13.64 -7.65
C ASN A 49 -4.55 14.56 -8.38
N GLY A 50 -4.84 14.88 -9.65
CA GLY A 50 -4.01 15.77 -10.47
C GLY A 50 -4.89 16.61 -11.41
N PRO A 51 -5.42 17.76 -10.94
CA PRO A 51 -6.25 18.63 -11.76
C PRO A 51 -5.53 19.03 -13.06
N GLY A 52 -6.19 18.85 -14.21
CA GLY A 52 -5.60 19.16 -15.52
C GLY A 52 -4.44 18.26 -15.95
N ARG A 53 -4.15 17.16 -15.22
CA ARG A 53 -3.10 16.21 -15.56
C ARG A 53 -3.69 14.93 -16.17
N CYS A 54 -3.00 14.36 -17.16
CA CYS A 54 -3.41 13.14 -17.82
C CYS A 54 -2.91 11.89 -17.06
N PRO A 55 -3.79 11.04 -16.51
CA PRO A 55 -3.38 9.85 -15.76
C PRO A 55 -2.66 8.81 -16.61
N ALA A 56 -2.98 8.71 -17.90
CA ALA A 56 -2.31 7.78 -18.81
C ALA A 56 -0.83 8.17 -19.04
N VAL A 57 -0.52 9.47 -19.02
CA VAL A 57 0.87 9.96 -19.09
C VAL A 57 1.61 9.59 -17.81
N LEU A 58 1.00 9.75 -16.64
CA LEU A 58 1.59 9.32 -15.37
C LEU A 58 1.89 7.82 -15.39
N ALA A 59 0.93 6.99 -15.82
CA ALA A 59 1.12 5.54 -15.88
C ALA A 59 2.32 5.16 -16.75
N ARG A 60 2.44 5.75 -17.94
CA ARG A 60 3.61 5.54 -18.83
C ARG A 60 4.92 5.99 -18.20
N GLN A 61 4.92 7.07 -17.42
CA GLN A 61 6.12 7.57 -16.74
C GLN A 61 6.54 6.67 -15.58
N VAL A 62 5.59 6.16 -14.80
CA VAL A 62 5.83 5.20 -13.72
C VAL A 62 6.35 3.87 -14.28
N GLN A 63 5.74 3.35 -15.36
CA GLN A 63 6.17 2.11 -16.01
C GLN A 63 7.62 2.13 -16.50
N ARG A 64 8.21 3.31 -16.71
CA ARG A 64 9.62 3.48 -17.14
C ARG A 64 10.63 3.42 -15.98
N LEU A 65 10.18 3.42 -14.73
CA LEU A 65 11.07 3.22 -13.58
C LEU A 65 11.62 1.80 -13.61
N ARG A 66 12.93 1.62 -13.36
CA ARG A 66 13.58 0.31 -13.41
C ARG A 66 12.97 -0.70 -12.44
N ASP A 67 12.47 -0.21 -11.31
CA ASP A 67 11.97 -1.00 -10.20
C ASP A 67 10.46 -1.22 -10.25
N VAL A 68 9.79 -0.76 -11.31
CA VAL A 68 8.37 -1.03 -11.56
C VAL A 68 8.28 -2.22 -12.51
N ALA A 69 7.57 -3.26 -12.08
CA ALA A 69 7.26 -4.43 -12.89
C ALA A 69 6.03 -4.15 -13.77
N SER A 70 4.95 -3.63 -13.19
CA SER A 70 3.73 -3.24 -13.92
C SER A 70 3.01 -2.09 -13.22
N ILE A 71 2.20 -1.37 -13.99
CA ILE A 71 1.20 -0.43 -13.48
C ILE A 71 -0.11 -0.58 -14.26
N GLU A 72 -1.22 -0.67 -13.53
CA GLU A 72 -2.56 -0.77 -14.09
C GLU A 72 -3.45 0.27 -13.43
N ARG A 73 -4.28 0.93 -14.25
CA ARG A 73 -5.37 1.75 -13.72
C ARG A 73 -6.47 0.80 -13.29
N VAL A 74 -6.90 0.93 -12.05
CA VAL A 74 -7.98 0.13 -11.49
C VAL A 74 -9.18 1.00 -11.19
N GLU A 75 -10.37 0.40 -11.18
CA GLU A 75 -11.53 1.04 -10.58
C GLU A 75 -11.34 1.15 -9.06
N HIS A 76 -12.01 2.12 -8.44
CA HIS A 76 -11.93 2.28 -6.99
C HIS A 76 -12.67 1.14 -6.30
N GLU A 77 -11.95 0.04 -6.07
CA GLU A 77 -12.29 -0.92 -5.04
C GLU A 77 -11.73 -0.36 -3.73
N PRO A 78 -12.60 0.02 -2.76
CA PRO A 78 -12.12 0.49 -1.47
C PRO A 78 -11.19 -0.57 -0.87
N TRP A 79 -10.07 -0.14 -0.30
CA TRP A 79 -9.16 -1.06 0.40
C TRP A 79 -9.88 -1.59 1.64
N GLN A 80 -10.62 -2.70 1.46
CA GLN A 80 -11.25 -3.40 2.56
C GLN A 80 -10.15 -4.12 3.32
N ALA A 81 -9.73 -3.53 4.44
CA ALA A 81 -8.96 -4.27 5.43
C ALA A 81 -9.78 -5.51 5.80
N THR A 82 -9.20 -6.68 5.58
CA THR A 82 -9.86 -7.91 6.00
C THR A 82 -9.83 -8.00 7.51
N VAL A 83 -10.72 -8.81 8.10
CA VAL A 83 -10.65 -9.13 9.53
C VAL A 83 -9.28 -9.72 9.88
N ALA A 84 -8.62 -10.43 8.96
CA ALA A 84 -7.27 -10.95 9.14
C ALA A 84 -6.18 -9.86 9.15
N ASP A 85 -6.37 -8.77 8.41
CA ASP A 85 -5.48 -7.59 8.47
C ASP A 85 -5.64 -6.87 9.81
N CYS A 86 -6.90 -6.69 10.27
CA CYS A 86 -7.19 -6.13 11.59
C CYS A 86 -6.65 -7.01 12.72
N ALA A 87 -6.84 -8.33 12.65
CA ALA A 87 -6.34 -9.28 13.65
C ALA A 87 -4.80 -9.25 13.74
N ARG A 88 -4.09 -9.19 12.61
CA ARG A 88 -2.63 -9.01 12.59
C ARG A 88 -2.20 -7.69 13.21
N ALA A 89 -2.88 -6.59 12.87
CA ALA A 89 -2.60 -5.28 13.44
C ALA A 89 -2.82 -5.27 14.96
N LEU A 90 -3.95 -5.80 15.43
CA LEU A 90 -4.27 -5.91 16.86
C LEU A 90 -3.27 -6.82 17.60
N ALA A 91 -2.90 -7.97 17.03
CA ALA A 91 -1.92 -8.87 17.62
C ALA A 91 -0.55 -8.21 17.79
N SER A 92 -0.15 -7.31 16.88
CA SER A 92 1.11 -6.57 16.98
C SER A 92 1.11 -5.48 18.08
N LEU A 93 -0.08 -5.05 18.52
CA LEU A 93 -0.25 -4.06 19.58
C LEU A 93 -0.26 -4.67 20.98
N VAL A 94 -0.39 -6.00 21.10
CA VAL A 94 -0.32 -6.71 22.37
C VAL A 94 1.13 -7.17 22.59
N PRO A 95 1.87 -6.63 23.56
CA PRO A 95 3.16 -7.17 23.92
C PRO A 95 2.97 -8.63 24.35
N SER A 96 3.81 -9.54 23.85
CA SER A 96 3.69 -11.00 24.02
C SER A 96 3.55 -11.47 25.48
N GLY A 97 3.86 -10.64 26.47
CA GLY A 97 3.73 -10.94 27.90
C GLY A 97 2.33 -10.78 28.50
N ASP A 98 1.37 -10.14 27.82
CA ASP A 98 0.03 -9.88 28.39
C ASP A 98 -1.00 -10.97 28.10
N LEU A 99 -0.85 -11.72 27.00
CA LEU A 99 -1.75 -12.82 26.65
C LEU A 99 -1.70 -13.97 27.67
N GLN A 100 -0.53 -14.27 28.24
CA GLN A 100 -0.38 -15.30 29.27
C GLN A 100 -1.01 -14.91 30.61
N ARG A 101 -1.07 -13.61 30.94
CA ARG A 101 -1.66 -13.11 32.19
C ARG A 101 -3.19 -13.11 32.16
N LEU A 102 -3.78 -12.87 30.99
CA LEU A 102 -5.24 -12.96 30.81
C LEU A 102 -5.72 -14.41 30.84
N ALA A 103 -5.01 -15.33 30.18
CA ALA A 103 -5.37 -16.76 30.17
C ALA A 103 -5.23 -17.45 31.55
N THR A 104 -4.32 -16.96 32.41
CA THR A 104 -4.12 -17.51 33.77
C THR A 104 -5.03 -16.87 34.83
N SER A 105 -5.74 -15.79 34.49
CA SER A 105 -6.72 -15.15 35.38
C SER A 105 -8.07 -15.87 35.42
N GLU A 106 -8.45 -16.61 34.37
CA GLU A 106 -9.74 -17.33 34.34
C GLU A 106 -9.73 -18.66 35.12
N ALA A 107 -8.56 -19.15 35.55
CA ALA A 107 -8.44 -20.40 36.31
C ALA A 107 -8.55 -20.22 37.84
N ARG A 108 -8.90 -19.01 38.33
CA ARG A 108 -9.06 -18.71 39.77
C ARG A 108 -10.42 -18.12 40.15
N GLY A 109 -11.44 -18.28 39.29
CA GLY A 109 -12.84 -17.97 39.59
C GLY A 109 -13.60 -19.22 40.01
#